data_AF-A0A3Q9JH69-F1
#
_entry.id   AF-A0A3Q9JH69-F1
#
_cell.length_a   1.000
_cell.length_b   1.000
_cell.length_c   1.000
_cell.angle_alpha   90.00
_cell.angle_beta   90.00
_cell.angle_gamma   90.00
#
_symmetry.space_group_name_H-M   'P 1'
#
loop_
_entity.id
_entity.type
_entity.pdbx_description
1 polymer ?
#
loop_
_entity_poly.entity_id
_entity_poly.type
_entity_poly.pdbx_seq_one_letter_code
_entity_poly.pdbx_strand_id
1 'polypeptide(L)'
;MFYTANQTIFSLDIQGVENREGSKLQVLAFDGIEAVNSEYIFEVTLVSKHLRYDITKLLSKSAYLSFTPNKKQGINGIILSVKRAAIGHEYSLFRIILAPNSIIFTMK
;
A
#
# COMPACT_ATOMS: atom_id res chain seq x y z
N MET A 1 -12.25 19.99 11.34
CA MET A 1 -12.40 20.22 9.89
C MET A 1 -13.23 19.09 9.33
N PHE A 2 -14.30 19.38 8.60
CA PHE A 2 -15.17 18.36 8.00
C PHE A 2 -14.59 17.92 6.65
N TYR A 3 -14.42 16.62 6.45
CA TYR A 3 -14.00 16.03 5.17
C TYR A 3 -15.23 15.72 4.32
N THR A 4 -15.15 15.90 3.01
CA THR A 4 -16.21 15.48 2.09
C THR A 4 -16.30 13.95 2.13
N ALA A 5 -17.50 13.36 2.07
CA ALA A 5 -17.74 11.92 2.26
C ALA A 5 -16.92 10.99 1.34
N ASN A 6 -16.35 11.51 0.25
CA ASN A 6 -15.57 10.77 -0.75
C ASN A 6 -14.07 11.11 -0.76
N GLN A 7 -13.57 11.87 0.21
CA GLN A 7 -12.13 12.09 0.32
C GLN A 7 -11.45 10.81 0.78
N THR A 8 -10.53 10.30 -0.03
CA THR A 8 -9.67 9.16 0.31
C THR A 8 -8.81 9.54 1.52
N ILE A 9 -9.20 9.06 2.70
CA ILE A 9 -8.51 9.32 3.98
C ILE A 9 -7.16 8.60 4.03
N PHE A 10 -7.10 7.41 3.41
CA PHE A 10 -5.95 6.52 3.41
C PHE A 10 -5.29 6.48 2.03
N SER A 11 -3.99 6.73 1.95
CA SER A 11 -3.27 6.69 0.68
C SER A 11 -2.00 5.89 0.76
N LEU A 12 -1.62 5.27 -0.35
CA LEU A 12 -0.34 4.60 -0.49
C LEU A 12 0.46 5.31 -1.59
N ASP A 13 1.57 5.91 -1.22
CA ASP A 13 2.51 6.53 -2.16
C ASP A 13 3.67 5.55 -2.39
N ILE A 14 3.87 5.09 -3.62
CA ILE A 14 4.90 4.09 -3.97
C ILE A 14 5.96 4.75 -4.85
N GLN A 15 7.22 4.60 -4.47
CA GLN A 15 8.35 5.26 -5.15
C GLN A 15 8.44 4.85 -6.63
N GLY A 16 8.41 5.83 -7.53
CA GLY A 16 8.50 5.57 -8.98
C GLY A 16 7.30 4.83 -9.54
N VAL A 17 6.12 4.94 -8.91
CA VAL A 17 4.84 4.57 -9.49
C VAL A 17 4.04 5.85 -9.66
N GLU A 18 3.85 6.27 -10.91
CA GLU A 18 3.06 7.46 -11.19
C GLU A 18 1.57 7.17 -11.09
N ASN A 19 0.87 7.99 -10.30
CA ASN A 19 -0.59 8.00 -10.24
C ASN A 19 -1.15 8.76 -11.44
N ARG A 20 -1.07 8.18 -12.64
CA ARG A 20 -1.76 8.71 -13.83
C ARG A 20 -3.25 8.38 -13.76
N GLU A 21 -4.05 9.21 -14.41
CA GLU A 21 -5.49 9.02 -14.51
C GLU A 21 -5.81 7.64 -15.11
N GLY A 22 -6.69 6.87 -14.47
CA GLY A 22 -7.01 5.49 -14.85
C GLY A 22 -6.10 4.40 -14.25
N SER A 23 -4.84 4.70 -13.89
CA SER A 23 -3.90 3.74 -13.31
C SER A 23 -3.63 3.94 -11.81
N LYS A 24 -4.39 4.82 -11.15
CA LYS A 24 -4.27 5.10 -9.72
C LYS A 24 -4.59 3.84 -8.90
N LEU A 25 -3.70 3.53 -7.96
CA LEU A 25 -3.94 2.55 -6.89
C LEU A 25 -4.60 3.28 -5.72
N GLN A 26 -5.70 2.72 -5.19
CA GLN A 26 -6.41 3.28 -4.04
C GLN A 26 -6.41 2.27 -2.90
N VAL A 27 -6.21 2.74 -1.68
CA VAL A 27 -6.32 1.91 -0.48
C VAL A 27 -7.79 1.63 -0.23
N LEU A 28 -8.17 0.35 -0.21
CA LEU A 28 -9.51 -0.10 0.16
C LEU A 28 -9.56 -0.50 1.64
N ALA A 29 -8.55 -1.22 2.12
CA ALA A 29 -8.41 -1.66 3.50
C ALA A 29 -6.94 -1.93 3.83
N PHE A 30 -6.62 -1.99 5.12
CA PHE A 30 -5.35 -2.51 5.59
C PHE A 30 -5.51 -3.09 7.00
N ASP A 31 -4.69 -4.09 7.30
CA ASP A 31 -4.53 -4.68 8.62
C ASP A 31 -3.06 -4.68 8.97
N GLY A 32 -2.71 -4.31 10.20
CA GLY A 32 -1.33 -4.17 10.65
C GLY A 32 -1.11 -4.75 12.03
N ILE A 33 0.04 -5.40 12.21
CA ILE A 33 0.52 -5.85 13.52
C ILE A 33 1.82 -5.09 13.80
N GLU A 34 1.85 -4.41 14.93
CA GLU A 34 3.03 -3.72 15.45
C GLU A 34 3.22 -4.11 16.92
N ALA A 35 4.46 -4.44 17.29
CA ALA A 35 4.82 -4.79 18.66
C ALA A 35 6.20 -4.22 18.99
N VAL A 36 6.43 -3.91 20.26
CA VAL A 36 7.72 -3.40 20.73
C VAL A 36 8.81 -4.42 20.44
N ASN A 37 9.92 -3.97 19.84
CA ASN A 37 11.06 -4.80 19.41
C ASN A 37 10.73 -5.89 18.38
N SER A 38 9.62 -5.77 17.65
CA SER A 38 9.31 -6.62 16.51
C SER A 38 9.26 -5.79 15.24
N GLU A 39 9.58 -6.40 14.11
CA GLU A 39 9.22 -5.82 12.82
C GLU A 39 7.70 -5.75 12.71
N TYR A 40 7.21 -4.60 12.25
CA TYR A 40 5.80 -4.45 11.91
C TYR A 40 5.53 -5.17 10.59
N ILE A 41 4.28 -5.59 10.37
CA ILE A 41 3.81 -6.08 9.08
C ILE A 41 2.43 -5.51 8.80
N PHE A 42 2.24 -4.91 7.63
CA PHE A 42 0.93 -4.45 7.14
C PHE A 42 0.54 -5.22 5.88
N GLU A 43 -0.64 -5.85 5.90
CA GLU A 43 -1.33 -6.27 4.67
C GLU A 43 -2.20 -5.11 4.19
N VAL A 44 -1.96 -4.64 2.96
CA VAL A 44 -2.73 -3.54 2.38
C VAL A 44 -3.50 -4.05 1.18
N THR A 45 -4.81 -3.86 1.21
CA THR A 45 -5.71 -4.14 0.09
C THR A 45 -5.87 -2.91 -0.77
N LEU A 46 -5.53 -3.05 -2.05
CA LEU A 46 -5.58 -1.99 -3.05
C LEU A 46 -6.61 -2.30 -4.13
N VAL A 47 -7.23 -1.27 -4.70
CA VAL A 47 -8.06 -1.37 -5.89
C VAL A 47 -7.55 -0.46 -7.01
N SER A 48 -7.73 -0.89 -8.25
CA SER A 48 -7.48 -0.05 -9.44
C SER A 48 -8.53 -0.28 -10.50
N LYS A 49 -8.90 0.80 -11.21
CA LYS A 49 -9.71 0.71 -12.44
C LYS A 49 -8.92 0.10 -13.61
N HIS A 50 -7.57 0.12 -13.54
CA HIS A 50 -6.75 -0.52 -14.55
C HIS A 50 -6.68 -2.03 -14.30
N LEU A 51 -7.62 -2.78 -14.90
CA LEU A 51 -7.78 -4.20 -14.63
C LEU A 51 -6.51 -5.02 -14.85
N ARG A 52 -5.71 -4.66 -15.86
CA ARG A 52 -4.45 -5.33 -16.24
C ARG A 52 -3.19 -4.61 -15.75
N TYR A 53 -3.29 -3.86 -14.66
CA TYR A 53 -2.13 -3.21 -14.03
C TYR A 53 -1.01 -4.23 -13.74
N ASP A 54 0.21 -3.93 -14.20
CA ASP A 54 1.39 -4.76 -13.95
C ASP A 54 1.89 -4.56 -12.52
N ILE A 55 1.42 -5.43 -11.64
CA ILE A 55 1.72 -5.40 -10.20
C ILE A 55 3.14 -5.82 -9.86
N THR A 56 3.85 -6.50 -10.76
CA THR A 56 5.22 -6.97 -10.49
C THR A 56 6.16 -5.78 -10.29
N LYS A 57 5.86 -4.66 -10.93
CA LYS A 57 6.57 -3.39 -10.78
C LYS A 57 6.47 -2.81 -9.37
N LEU A 58 5.56 -3.27 -8.53
CA LEU A 58 5.41 -2.77 -7.15
C LEU A 58 6.40 -3.44 -6.18
N LEU A 59 6.91 -4.62 -6.53
CA LEU A 59 7.78 -5.40 -5.66
C LEU A 59 9.09 -4.65 -5.37
N SER A 60 9.56 -4.74 -4.12
CA SER A 60 10.81 -4.13 -3.64
C SER A 60 10.86 -2.61 -3.75
N LYS A 61 9.74 -1.94 -4.02
CA LYS A 61 9.65 -0.47 -3.97
C LYS A 61 9.41 0.01 -2.56
N SER A 62 10.03 1.14 -2.23
CA SER A 62 9.68 1.91 -1.04
C SER A 62 8.27 2.48 -1.19
N ALA A 63 7.49 2.43 -0.11
CA ALA A 63 6.14 2.95 -0.07
C ALA A 63 5.82 3.58 1.29
N TYR A 64 4.95 4.59 1.26
CA TYR A 64 4.41 5.26 2.43
C TYR A 64 2.89 5.06 2.48
N LEU A 65 2.42 4.35 3.50
CA LEU A 65 1.00 4.19 3.80
C LEU A 65 0.59 5.29 4.78
N SER A 66 -0.22 6.25 4.33
CA SER A 66 -0.74 7.31 5.18
C SER A 66 -2.10 6.98 5.77
N PHE A 67 -2.24 7.29 7.06
CA PHE A 67 -3.48 7.14 7.84
C PHE A 67 -4.34 8.40 7.85
N THR A 68 -3.86 9.51 7.29
CA THR A 68 -4.47 10.83 7.42
C THR A 68 -4.54 11.57 6.10
N PRO A 69 -5.57 12.42 5.87
CA PRO A 69 -5.71 13.14 4.60
C PRO A 69 -4.56 14.12 4.31
N ASN A 70 -3.93 14.66 5.35
CA ASN A 70 -2.80 15.59 5.22
C ASN A 70 -1.44 14.90 5.07
N LYS A 71 -1.43 13.56 5.03
CA LYS A 71 -0.23 12.74 4.89
C LYS A 71 0.83 12.90 5.99
N LYS A 72 0.46 13.41 7.17
CA LYS A 72 1.41 13.64 8.27
C LYS A 72 1.66 12.40 9.12
N GLN A 73 0.67 11.50 9.20
CA GLN A 73 0.77 10.25 9.94
C GLN A 73 0.64 9.07 9.00
N GLY A 74 1.47 8.05 9.22
CA GLY A 74 1.59 6.89 8.34
C GLY A 74 2.86 6.10 8.63
N ILE A 75 3.09 5.07 7.82
CA ILE A 75 4.21 4.16 7.96
C ILE A 75 4.99 4.01 6.66
N ASN A 76 6.33 4.05 6.75
CA ASN A 76 7.25 3.87 5.63
C ASN A 76 7.76 2.43 5.62
N GLY A 77 7.71 1.76 4.47
CA GLY A 77 8.21 0.39 4.32
C GLY A 77 8.62 0.02 2.90
N ILE A 78 9.01 -1.23 2.71
CA ILE A 78 9.26 -1.88 1.42
C ILE A 78 8.14 -2.87 1.14
N ILE A 79 7.70 -2.90 -0.12
CA ILE A 79 6.72 -3.87 -0.60
C ILE A 79 7.42 -5.22 -0.78
N LEU A 80 7.18 -6.18 0.11
CA LEU A 80 7.81 -7.51 0.09
C LEU A 80 7.04 -8.54 -0.72
N SER A 81 5.74 -8.35 -0.85
CA SER A 81 4.87 -9.25 -1.59
C SER A 81 3.77 -8.48 -2.27
N VAL A 82 3.36 -8.97 -3.44
CA VAL A 82 2.28 -8.41 -4.24
C VAL A 82 1.50 -9.55 -4.86
N LYS A 83 0.20 -9.58 -4.61
CA LYS A 83 -0.71 -10.58 -5.15
C LYS A 83 -1.92 -9.92 -5.79
N ARG A 84 -2.31 -10.40 -6.96
CA ARG A 84 -3.64 -10.11 -7.52
C ARG A 84 -4.64 -11.03 -6.83
N ALA A 85 -5.58 -10.46 -6.09
CA ALA A 85 -6.55 -11.21 -5.32
C ALA A 85 -7.83 -11.47 -6.13
N ALA A 86 -8.30 -10.49 -6.92
CA ALA A 86 -9.45 -10.64 -7.79
C ALA A 86 -9.38 -9.67 -8.99
N ILE A 87 -10.09 -10.01 -10.07
CA ILE A 87 -10.38 -9.10 -11.19
C ILE A 87 -11.89 -9.02 -11.29
N GLY A 88 -12.44 -7.84 -11.01
CA GLY A 88 -13.86 -7.54 -11.22
C GLY A 88 -14.12 -6.89 -12.58
N HIS A 89 -15.36 -6.46 -12.79
CA HIS A 89 -15.77 -5.75 -14.00
C HIS A 89 -15.16 -4.35 -14.10
N GLU A 90 -15.26 -3.57 -13.01
CA GLU A 90 -14.80 -2.18 -12.97
C GLU A 90 -13.43 -2.00 -12.27
N TYR A 91 -13.07 -2.94 -11.39
CA TYR A 91 -11.89 -2.84 -10.55
C TYR A 91 -11.15 -4.17 -10.43
N SER A 92 -9.83 -4.10 -10.40
CA SER A 92 -8.96 -5.20 -9.93
C SER A 92 -8.55 -4.95 -8.49
N LEU A 93 -8.51 -6.04 -7.71
CA LEU A 93 -8.13 -6.04 -6.30
C LEU A 93 -6.76 -6.70 -6.12
N PHE A 94 -5.92 -6.02 -5.36
CA PHE A 94 -4.55 -6.43 -5.07
C PHE A 94 -4.32 -6.46 -3.57
N ARG A 95 -3.40 -7.30 -3.13
CA ARG A 95 -2.87 -7.29 -1.78
C ARG A 95 -1.37 -7.12 -1.83
N ILE A 96 -0.85 -6.27 -0.97
CA ILE A 96 0.58 -6.12 -0.75
C ILE A 96 0.92 -6.39 0.71
N ILE A 97 2.16 -6.81 0.93
CA ILE A 97 2.76 -6.82 2.26
C ILE A 97 3.77 -5.67 2.32
N LEU A 98 3.54 -4.74 3.25
CA LEU A 98 4.43 -3.63 3.57
C LEU A 98 5.14 -3.93 4.90
N ALA A 99 6.46 -3.94 4.86
CA ALA A 99 7.31 -4.26 6.01
C ALA A 99 8.44 -3.21 6.12
N PRO A 100 9.10 -3.08 7.29
CA PRO A 100 10.19 -2.13 7.45
C PRO A 100 11.34 -2.41 6.46
N ASN A 101 12.05 -1.35 6.09
CA ASN A 101 13.33 -1.46 5.37
C ASN A 101 14.45 -1.74 6.38
N SER A 102 14.33 -2.81 7.18
CA SER A 102 15.38 -3.19 8.12
C SER A 102 16.50 -3.90 7.36
N ILE A 103 17.75 -3.51 7.61
CA ILE A 103 18.89 -4.40 7.41
C ILE A 103 18.73 -5.49 8.46
N ILE A 104 18.28 -6.67 8.06
CA ILE A 104 18.14 -7.80 8.98
C ILE A 104 19.53 -8.11 9.55
N PHE A 105 19.77 -7.79 10.83
CA PHE A 105 20.83 -8.43 11.61
C PHE A 105 20.36 -9.85 11.93
N THR A 106 20.44 -10.73 10.93
CA THR A 106 20.33 -12.17 11.15
C THR A 106 21.62 -12.59 11.86
N MET A 107 21.67 -12.49 13.18
CA MET A 107 22.65 -13.24 13.95
C MET A 107 22.26 -14.71 13.84
N LYS A 108 23.07 -15.44 13.06
CA LYS A 108 23.12 -16.90 13.01
C LYS A 108 23.65 -17.45 14.33
#